data_AF-A0A7S3IKJ0-F1
#
_entry.id   AF-A0A7S3IKJ0-F1
#
_cell.length_a   1.000
_cell.length_b   1.000
_cell.length_c   1.000
_cell.angle_alpha   90.00
_cell.angle_beta   90.00
_cell.angle_gamma   90.00
#
_symmetry.space_group_name_H-M   'P 1'
#
loop_
_entity.id
_entity.type
_entity.pdbx_description
1 polymer ?
#
loop_
_entity_poly.entity_id
_entity_poly.type
_entity_poly.pdbx_seq_one_letter_code
_entity_poly.pdbx_strand_id
1 'polypeptide(L)'
;MSNFLMWFMFKSMIFSISILFFNTTSGSSGSTFIEDFYYAFFGIYITTFAAGFGCLLDQDIAFSKGDQAIRELEVPEFYKFKMDSHLHKKLKRFIAWSLYSWVGGALVFFVPFLCMKGAVNERGLTDGLWSAGLMSLTALVVLHHVQVAMCQRNITWLLTIIDVVSFLLFMPLTTSMTNSSTQ
;
A
#
# COMPACT_ATOMS: atom_id res chain seq x y z
N MET A 1 -1.95 -13.29 10.88
CA MET A 1 -1.76 -13.92 9.55
C MET A 1 -2.85 -13.61 8.50
N SER A 2 -4.16 -13.78 8.77
CA SER A 2 -5.18 -13.52 7.73
C SER A 2 -5.22 -12.06 7.24
N ASN A 3 -4.93 -11.08 8.11
CA ASN A 3 -4.87 -9.66 7.73
C ASN A 3 -3.64 -9.38 6.86
N PHE A 4 -2.49 -9.95 7.21
CA PHE A 4 -1.24 -9.84 6.44
C PHE A 4 -1.43 -10.24 4.98
N LEU A 5 -2.03 -11.41 4.73
CA LEU A 5 -2.27 -11.87 3.35
C LEU A 5 -3.15 -10.88 2.59
N MET A 6 -4.17 -10.32 3.23
CA MET A 6 -5.04 -9.33 2.58
C MET A 6 -4.33 -8.02 2.28
N TRP A 7 -3.45 -7.54 3.17
CA TRP A 7 -2.61 -6.37 2.91
C TRP A 7 -1.63 -6.61 1.76
N PHE A 8 -1.00 -7.79 1.74
CA PHE A 8 -0.06 -8.16 0.68
C PHE A 8 -0.75 -8.32 -0.69
N MET A 9 -1.97 -8.86 -0.69
CA MET A 9 -2.80 -8.92 -1.89
C MET A 9 -3.22 -7.52 -2.33
N PHE A 10 -3.69 -6.67 -1.40
CA PHE A 10 -4.07 -5.29 -1.70
C PHE A 10 -2.93 -4.51 -2.35
N LYS A 11 -1.73 -4.50 -1.76
CA LYS A 11 -0.58 -3.76 -2.30
C LYS A 11 -0.14 -4.27 -3.67
N SER A 12 -0.24 -5.58 -3.93
CA SER A 12 0.13 -6.16 -5.21
C SER A 12 -0.93 -5.86 -6.27
N MET A 13 -2.21 -5.96 -5.90
CA MET A 13 -3.33 -5.70 -6.81
C MET A 13 -3.42 -4.23 -7.20
N ILE A 14 -3.31 -3.30 -6.25
CA ILE A 14 -3.42 -1.86 -6.56
C ILE A 14 -2.36 -1.41 -7.57
N PHE A 15 -1.16 -1.95 -7.45
CA PHE A 15 -0.06 -1.70 -8.39
C PHE A 15 -0.34 -2.32 -9.77
N SER A 16 -0.68 -3.60 -9.82
CA SER A 16 -1.00 -4.30 -11.09
C SER A 16 -2.19 -3.68 -11.82
N ILE A 17 -3.21 -3.21 -11.10
CA ILE A 17 -4.39 -2.56 -11.68
C ILE A 17 -4.03 -1.20 -12.26
N SER A 18 -3.13 -0.45 -11.63
CA SER A 18 -2.62 0.82 -12.17
C SER A 18 -1.90 0.60 -13.51
N ILE A 19 -1.07 -0.45 -13.59
CA ILE A 19 -0.42 -0.87 -14.86
C ILE A 19 -1.43 -1.31 -15.91
N LEU A 20 -2.46 -2.06 -15.50
CA LEU A 20 -3.52 -2.49 -16.41
C LEU A 20 -4.25 -1.29 -17.02
N PHE A 21 -4.60 -0.29 -16.22
CA PHE A 21 -5.26 0.92 -16.73
C PHE A 21 -4.34 1.71 -17.66
N PHE A 22 -3.05 1.87 -17.31
CA PHE A 22 -2.09 2.50 -18.21
C PHE A 22 -2.00 1.78 -19.56
N ASN A 23 -1.83 0.46 -19.55
CA ASN A 23 -1.79 -0.35 -20.76
C ASN A 23 -3.08 -0.22 -21.57
N THR A 24 -4.24 -0.21 -20.92
CA THR A 24 -5.53 -0.02 -21.60
C THR A 24 -5.59 1.34 -22.31
N THR A 25 -5.08 2.40 -21.67
CA THR A 25 -5.05 3.75 -22.27
C THR A 25 -4.01 3.93 -23.38
N SER A 26 -2.94 3.13 -23.37
CA SER A 26 -1.87 3.18 -24.38
C SER A 26 -2.05 2.16 -25.51
N GLY A 27 -3.28 1.67 -25.72
CA GLY A 27 -3.61 0.71 -26.79
C GLY A 27 -3.01 -0.68 -26.57
N SER A 28 -2.76 -1.06 -25.32
CA SER A 28 -2.14 -2.32 -24.92
C SER A 28 -0.75 -2.54 -25.54
N SER A 29 0.02 -1.46 -25.70
CA SER A 29 1.38 -1.49 -26.26
C SER A 29 2.39 -2.28 -25.42
N GLY A 30 2.07 -2.59 -24.17
CA GLY A 30 2.98 -3.25 -23.23
C GLY A 30 4.05 -2.32 -22.66
N SER A 31 3.93 -1.01 -22.87
CA SER A 31 4.82 -0.04 -22.25
C SER A 31 4.56 0.07 -20.74
N THR A 32 5.60 0.39 -19.98
CA THR A 32 5.51 0.67 -18.56
C THR A 32 5.67 2.17 -18.32
N PHE A 33 4.82 2.73 -17.45
CA PHE A 33 4.89 4.15 -17.08
C PHE A 33 5.66 4.38 -15.77
N ILE A 34 6.01 3.29 -15.07
CA ILE A 34 6.84 3.27 -13.87
C ILE A 34 8.09 2.46 -14.23
N GLU A 35 9.27 2.96 -13.87
CA GLU A 35 10.53 2.25 -14.12
C GLU A 35 10.62 0.97 -13.27
N ASP A 36 11.23 -0.07 -13.83
CA ASP A 36 11.37 -1.39 -13.19
C ASP A 36 12.08 -1.32 -11.84
N PHE A 37 13.01 -0.38 -11.68
CA PHE A 37 13.70 -0.15 -10.41
C PHE A 37 12.73 0.25 -9.30
N TYR A 38 11.81 1.19 -9.57
CA TYR A 38 10.79 1.58 -8.60
C TYR A 38 9.81 0.46 -8.30
N TYR A 39 9.48 -0.36 -9.28
CA TYR A 39 8.65 -1.54 -9.07
C TYR A 39 9.29 -2.52 -8.06
N ALA A 40 10.56 -2.86 -8.27
CA ALA A 40 11.29 -3.75 -7.37
C ALA A 40 11.38 -3.14 -5.96
N PHE A 41 11.69 -1.84 -5.88
CA PHE A 41 11.87 -1.14 -4.61
C PHE A 41 10.55 -0.99 -3.83
N PHE A 42 9.45 -0.69 -4.52
CA PHE A 42 8.10 -0.67 -3.96
C PHE A 42 7.72 -2.03 -3.37
N GLY A 43 7.96 -3.11 -4.13
CA GLY A 43 7.57 -4.47 -3.77
C GLY A 43 8.38 -5.06 -2.61
N ILE A 44 9.68 -4.75 -2.53
CA ILE A 44 10.61 -5.39 -1.60
C ILE A 44 10.87 -4.54 -0.35
N TYR A 45 11.15 -3.24 -0.51
CA TYR A 45 11.67 -2.41 0.57
C TYR A 45 10.61 -1.53 1.20
N ILE A 46 9.94 -0.66 0.42
CA ILE A 46 9.09 0.41 0.98
C ILE A 46 7.85 -0.14 1.68
N THR A 47 7.15 -1.07 1.05
CA THR A 47 5.84 -1.50 1.57
C THR A 47 5.92 -2.74 2.45
N THR A 48 6.85 -3.63 2.13
CA THR A 48 7.00 -4.90 2.84
C THR A 48 7.61 -4.70 4.22
N PHE A 49 8.47 -3.70 4.42
CA PHE A 49 9.01 -3.40 5.73
C PHE A 49 7.91 -2.93 6.70
N ALA A 50 7.14 -1.90 6.33
CA ALA A 50 6.01 -1.42 7.14
C ALA A 50 4.96 -2.51 7.41
N ALA A 51 4.52 -3.24 6.38
CA ALA A 51 3.54 -4.31 6.56
C ALA A 51 4.08 -5.50 7.36
N GLY A 52 5.37 -5.85 7.17
CA GLY A 52 6.04 -6.95 7.85
C GLY A 52 6.21 -6.70 9.34
N PHE A 53 6.77 -5.55 9.72
CA PHE A 53 6.91 -5.16 11.12
C PHE A 53 5.56 -4.92 11.78
N GLY A 54 4.60 -4.35 11.05
CA GLY A 54 3.19 -4.31 11.45
C GLY A 54 2.69 -5.68 11.87
N CYS A 55 2.97 -6.73 11.08
CA CYS A 55 2.51 -8.08 11.43
C CYS A 55 3.28 -8.77 12.55
N LEU A 56 4.56 -8.42 12.74
CA LEU A 56 5.39 -9.00 13.80
C LEU A 56 5.08 -8.41 15.17
N LEU A 57 4.76 -7.11 15.22
CA LEU A 57 4.60 -6.35 16.46
C LEU A 57 3.14 -6.00 16.80
N ASP A 58 2.21 -6.07 15.85
CA ASP A 58 0.78 -5.84 16.12
C ASP A 58 0.20 -6.99 16.94
N GLN A 59 -0.34 -6.64 18.10
CA GLN A 59 -0.94 -7.57 19.04
C GLN A 59 -2.45 -7.41 19.01
N ASP A 60 -3.18 -8.52 18.84
CA ASP A 60 -4.64 -8.50 18.84
C ASP A 60 -5.22 -8.17 20.23
N ILE A 61 -4.49 -8.44 21.32
CA ILE A 61 -4.92 -8.24 22.72
C ILE A 61 -3.74 -7.64 23.52
N ALA A 62 -4.00 -6.57 24.27
CA ALA A 62 -2.99 -5.94 25.11
C ALA A 62 -2.81 -6.71 26.44
N PHE A 63 -1.66 -7.36 26.61
CA PHE A 63 -1.31 -8.09 27.85
C PHE A 63 -1.10 -7.19 29.07
N SER A 64 -1.07 -5.86 28.87
CA SER A 64 -0.81 -4.86 29.91
C SER A 64 -1.87 -4.78 31.02
N LYS A 65 -3.07 -5.32 30.83
CA LYS A 65 -4.17 -5.24 31.82
C LYS A 65 -4.23 -6.42 32.80
N GLY A 66 -3.20 -7.27 32.85
CA GLY A 66 -3.09 -8.36 33.83
C GLY A 66 -4.10 -9.50 33.63
N ASP A 67 -3.91 -10.58 34.40
CA ASP A 67 -4.64 -11.86 34.35
C ASP A 67 -6.18 -11.74 34.40
N GLN A 68 -6.72 -10.61 34.87
CA GLN A 68 -8.17 -10.37 34.92
C GLN A 68 -8.81 -10.19 33.54
N ALA A 69 -8.15 -9.50 32.60
CA ALA A 69 -8.70 -9.31 31.25
C ALA A 69 -8.73 -10.62 30.44
N ILE A 70 -7.81 -11.55 30.73
CA ILE A 70 -7.73 -12.88 30.10
C ILE A 70 -8.85 -13.80 30.61
N ARG A 71 -9.35 -13.58 31.83
CA ARG A 71 -10.49 -14.31 32.39
C ARG A 71 -11.85 -13.76 31.95
N GLU A 72 -11.95 -12.47 31.67
CA GLU A 72 -13.18 -11.84 31.17
C GLU A 72 -13.40 -12.06 29.66
N LEU A 73 -12.32 -12.20 28.89
CA LEU A 73 -12.39 -12.66 27.52
C LEU A 73 -12.50 -14.19 27.56
N GLU A 74 -13.62 -14.76 27.11
CA GLU A 74 -13.74 -16.20 26.83
C GLU A 74 -12.86 -16.56 25.62
N VAL A 75 -11.54 -16.48 25.79
CA VAL A 75 -10.52 -16.73 24.77
C VAL A 75 -10.80 -18.06 24.06
N PRO A 76 -11.13 -19.18 24.75
CA PRO A 76 -11.43 -20.44 24.07
C PRO A 76 -12.62 -20.35 23.12
N GLU A 77 -13.69 -19.63 23.51
CA GLU A 77 -14.87 -19.46 22.66
C GLU A 77 -14.59 -18.59 21.45
N PHE A 78 -13.79 -17.53 21.61
CA PHE A 78 -13.35 -16.71 20.49
C PHE A 78 -12.54 -17.51 19.46
N TYR A 79 -11.64 -18.40 19.92
CA TYR A 79 -10.90 -19.30 19.03
C TYR A 79 -11.83 -20.32 18.35
N LYS A 80 -12.81 -20.86 19.06
CA LYS A 80 -13.80 -21.81 18.51
C LYS A 80 -14.67 -21.16 17.44
N PHE A 81 -15.21 -19.98 17.71
CA PHE A 81 -15.97 -19.19 16.73
C PHE A 81 -15.18 -18.86 15.47
N LYS A 82 -13.89 -18.56 15.64
CA LYS A 82 -12.96 -18.29 14.54
C LYS A 82 -12.79 -19.54 13.67
N MET A 83 -12.67 -20.73 14.28
CA MET A 83 -12.54 -22.00 13.57
C MET A 83 -13.78 -22.33 12.73
N ASP A 84 -14.98 -22.20 13.30
CA ASP A 84 -16.22 -22.70 12.67
C ASP A 84 -16.75 -21.79 11.55
N SER A 85 -16.48 -20.48 11.59
CA SER A 85 -17.06 -19.52 10.65
C SER A 85 -16.09 -19.04 9.55
N HIS A 86 -15.01 -19.79 9.32
CA HIS A 86 -13.80 -19.20 8.76
C HIS A 86 -13.84 -18.95 7.24
N LEU A 87 -14.38 -19.87 6.44
CA LEU A 87 -14.22 -19.81 4.97
C LEU A 87 -15.10 -18.75 4.32
N HIS A 88 -16.41 -18.77 4.56
CA HIS A 88 -17.35 -17.86 3.89
C HIS A 88 -17.06 -16.38 4.24
N LYS A 89 -16.75 -16.09 5.52
CA LYS A 89 -16.36 -14.74 5.97
C LYS A 89 -15.04 -14.29 5.34
N LYS A 90 -14.04 -15.18 5.22
CA LYS A 90 -12.77 -14.90 4.55
C LYS A 90 -12.98 -14.57 3.08
N LEU A 91 -13.81 -15.34 2.37
CA LEU A 91 -14.10 -15.11 0.96
C LEU A 91 -14.80 -13.77 0.74
N LYS A 92 -15.85 -13.46 1.52
CA LYS A 92 -16.55 -12.17 1.45
C LYS A 92 -15.59 -11.00 1.69
N ARG A 93 -14.72 -11.13 2.70
CA ARG A 93 -13.70 -10.12 2.99
C ARG A 93 -12.69 -10.01 1.86
N PHE A 94 -12.21 -11.12 1.30
CA PHE A 94 -11.30 -11.12 0.16
C PHE A 94 -11.92 -10.39 -1.05
N ILE A 95 -13.16 -10.68 -1.41
CA ILE A 95 -13.87 -10.00 -2.50
C ILE A 95 -13.97 -8.50 -2.22
N ALA A 96 -14.35 -8.10 -0.99
CA ALA A 96 -14.43 -6.69 -0.62
C ALA A 96 -13.06 -5.98 -0.75
N TRP A 97 -11.98 -6.61 -0.32
CA TRP A 97 -10.62 -6.09 -0.46
C TRP A 97 -10.16 -6.02 -1.91
N SER A 98 -10.51 -7.00 -2.74
CA SER A 98 -10.25 -6.98 -4.18
C SER A 98 -10.96 -5.81 -4.86
N LEU A 99 -12.26 -5.62 -4.60
CA LEU A 99 -13.02 -4.47 -5.14
C LEU A 99 -12.46 -3.14 -4.66
N TYR A 100 -12.07 -3.05 -3.39
CA TYR A 100 -11.42 -1.87 -2.83
C TYR A 100 -10.08 -1.57 -3.53
N SER A 101 -9.28 -2.61 -3.84
CA SER A 101 -8.03 -2.48 -4.61
C SER A 101 -8.26 -1.97 -6.03
N TRP A 102 -9.36 -2.38 -6.67
CA TRP A 102 -9.74 -1.88 -8.00
C TRP A 102 -10.04 -0.39 -8.01
N VAL A 103 -10.86 0.07 -7.05
CA VAL A 103 -11.16 1.50 -6.92
C VAL A 103 -9.90 2.29 -6.57
N GLY A 104 -9.11 1.81 -5.61
CA GLY A 104 -7.84 2.43 -5.25
C GLY A 104 -6.87 2.54 -6.42
N GLY A 105 -6.71 1.46 -7.20
CA GLY A 105 -5.81 1.42 -8.36
C GLY A 105 -6.27 2.35 -9.48
N ALA A 106 -7.57 2.43 -9.72
CA ALA A 106 -8.14 3.41 -10.65
C ALA A 106 -7.83 4.84 -10.21
N LEU A 107 -8.02 5.18 -8.94
CA LEU A 107 -7.76 6.53 -8.43
C LEU A 107 -6.27 6.89 -8.50
N VAL A 108 -5.40 5.98 -8.09
CA VAL A 108 -3.94 6.15 -8.11
C VAL A 108 -3.40 6.36 -9.54
N PHE A 109 -4.04 5.76 -10.54
CA PHE A 109 -3.71 5.99 -11.94
C PHE A 109 -4.35 7.27 -12.49
N PHE A 110 -5.69 7.39 -12.46
CA PHE A 110 -6.39 8.46 -13.15
C PHE A 110 -6.16 9.84 -12.54
N VAL A 111 -6.09 9.97 -11.21
CA VAL A 111 -5.96 11.29 -10.58
C VAL A 111 -4.64 11.97 -10.98
N PRO A 112 -3.46 11.35 -10.81
CA PRO A 112 -2.20 11.97 -11.21
C PRO A 112 -2.10 12.23 -12.72
N PHE A 113 -2.57 11.30 -13.56
CA PHE A 113 -2.55 11.47 -15.02
C PHE A 113 -3.45 12.61 -15.49
N LEU A 114 -4.62 12.79 -14.87
CA LEU A 114 -5.51 13.92 -15.18
C LEU A 114 -4.92 15.24 -14.69
N CYS A 115 -4.30 15.26 -13.51
CA CYS A 115 -3.62 16.46 -12.99
C CYS A 115 -2.43 16.88 -13.85
N MET A 116 -1.70 15.93 -14.44
CA MET A 116 -0.55 16.20 -15.30
C MET A 116 -0.91 16.59 -16.73
N LYS A 117 -2.17 16.43 -17.15
CA LYS A 117 -2.61 16.76 -18.49
C LYS A 117 -2.56 18.28 -18.71
N GLY A 118 -1.52 18.74 -19.37
CA GLY A 118 -1.29 20.17 -19.61
C GLY A 118 -0.64 20.89 -18.42
N ALA A 119 -0.08 20.14 -17.46
CA ALA A 119 0.76 20.74 -16.43
C ALA A 119 2.04 21.31 -17.07
N VAL A 120 2.33 22.55 -16.73
CA VAL A 120 3.52 23.28 -17.21
C VAL A 120 4.32 23.69 -15.99
N ASN A 121 5.61 23.37 -15.98
CA ASN A 121 6.50 23.73 -14.89
C ASN A 121 6.81 25.23 -14.88
N GLU A 122 7.51 25.71 -13.85
CA GLU A 122 7.89 27.13 -13.71
C GLU A 122 8.72 27.65 -14.89
N ARG A 123 9.34 26.77 -15.68
CA ARG A 123 10.14 27.11 -16.87
C ARG A 123 9.34 27.11 -18.17
N GLY A 124 8.03 26.87 -18.12
CA GLY A 124 7.20 26.79 -19.33
C GLY A 124 7.29 25.46 -20.07
N LEU A 125 7.92 24.43 -19.50
CA LEU A 125 8.06 23.11 -20.11
C LEU A 125 6.96 22.17 -19.60
N THR A 126 6.44 21.34 -20.50
CA THR A 126 5.49 20.27 -20.14
C THR A 126 6.24 19.06 -19.62
N ASP A 127 5.80 18.53 -18.49
CA ASP A 127 6.35 17.29 -17.93
C ASP A 127 5.92 16.05 -18.74
N GLY A 128 6.80 15.06 -18.77
CA GLY A 128 6.61 13.83 -19.53
C GLY A 128 5.81 12.75 -18.79
N LEU A 129 5.65 11.60 -19.47
CA LEU A 129 5.03 10.39 -18.91
C LEU A 129 5.67 9.94 -17.59
N TRP A 130 7.00 10.08 -17.49
CA TRP A 130 7.76 9.69 -16.30
C TRP A 130 7.36 10.47 -15.05
N SER A 131 7.12 11.77 -15.17
CA SER A 131 6.68 12.61 -14.04
C SER A 131 5.29 12.19 -13.57
N ALA A 132 4.36 11.89 -14.49
CA ALA A 132 3.05 11.35 -14.15
C ALA A 132 3.16 9.97 -13.45
N GLY A 133 4.06 9.10 -13.92
CA GLY A 133 4.33 7.83 -13.28
C GLY A 133 4.91 7.94 -11.87
N LEU A 134 5.82 8.90 -11.65
CA LEU A 134 6.36 9.18 -10.32
C LEU A 134 5.29 9.72 -9.36
N MET A 135 4.39 10.58 -9.84
CA MET A 135 3.25 11.07 -9.06
C MET A 135 2.28 9.94 -8.70
N SER A 136 1.96 9.07 -9.65
CA SER A 136 1.15 7.86 -9.39
C SER A 136 1.82 6.93 -8.40
N LEU A 137 3.12 6.69 -8.51
CA LEU A 137 3.87 5.89 -7.54
C LEU A 137 3.83 6.52 -6.14
N THR A 138 3.99 7.84 -6.04
CA THR A 138 3.91 8.56 -4.77
C THR A 138 2.53 8.42 -4.13
N ALA A 139 1.46 8.62 -4.92
CA ALA A 139 0.09 8.41 -4.46
C ALA A 139 -0.15 6.97 -3.98
N LEU A 140 0.43 5.99 -4.68
CA LEU A 140 0.35 4.58 -4.32
C LEU A 140 1.04 4.29 -2.98
N VAL A 141 2.25 4.81 -2.78
CA VAL A 141 3.01 4.68 -1.51
C VAL A 141 2.24 5.31 -0.36
N VAL A 142 1.76 6.55 -0.53
CA VAL A 142 0.94 7.25 0.49
C VAL A 142 -0.30 6.42 0.84
N LEU A 143 -1.05 5.96 -0.15
CA LEU A 143 -2.26 5.17 0.06
C LEU A 143 -1.95 3.85 0.80
N HIS A 144 -0.84 3.19 0.46
CA HIS A 144 -0.41 1.98 1.15
C HIS A 144 -0.10 2.25 2.64
N HIS A 145 0.69 3.28 2.95
CA HIS A 145 1.04 3.60 4.35
C HIS A 145 -0.17 4.01 5.17
N VAL A 146 -1.05 4.86 4.61
CA VAL A 146 -2.32 5.21 5.26
C VAL A 146 -3.16 3.97 5.53
N GLN A 147 -3.25 3.05 4.57
CA GLN A 147 -4.00 1.81 4.75
C GLN A 147 -3.40 0.91 5.84
N VAL A 148 -2.07 0.77 5.89
CA VAL A 148 -1.39 0.02 6.95
C VAL A 148 -1.66 0.66 8.31
N ALA A 149 -1.49 1.97 8.45
CA ALA A 149 -1.73 2.71 9.68
C ALA A 149 -3.19 2.58 10.15
N MET A 150 -4.18 2.68 9.25
CA MET A 150 -5.60 2.50 9.59
C MET A 150 -5.96 1.08 10.00
N CYS A 151 -5.21 0.08 9.52
CA CYS A 151 -5.51 -1.33 9.82
C CYS A 151 -4.77 -1.87 11.06
N GLN A 152 -3.81 -1.13 11.61
CA GLN A 152 -3.14 -1.48 12.86
C GLN A 152 -4.12 -1.38 14.03
N ARG A 153 -4.12 -2.38 14.92
CA ARG A 153 -4.99 -2.39 16.10
C ARG A 153 -4.30 -1.80 17.31
N ASN A 154 -2.99 -2.00 17.42
CA ASN A 154 -2.19 -1.47 18.50
C ASN A 154 -1.10 -0.53 17.95
N ILE A 155 -1.34 0.77 18.04
CA ILE A 155 -0.38 1.79 17.62
C ILE A 155 0.68 1.95 18.72
N THR A 156 1.78 1.23 18.55
CA THR A 156 2.98 1.42 19.38
C THR A 156 3.88 2.47 18.75
N TRP A 157 4.58 3.25 19.58
CA TRP A 157 5.52 4.27 19.09
C TRP A 157 6.57 3.68 18.13
N LEU A 158 7.00 2.44 18.37
CA LEU A 158 7.96 1.74 17.52
C LEU A 158 7.38 1.45 16.13
N LEU A 159 6.12 0.99 16.06
CA LEU A 159 5.43 0.78 14.78
C LEU A 159 5.25 2.08 14.01
N THR A 160 4.92 3.17 14.68
CA THR A 160 4.82 4.50 14.05
C THR A 160 6.16 4.97 13.50
N ILE A 161 7.27 4.80 14.25
CA ILE A 161 8.60 5.14 13.77
C ILE A 161 8.96 4.30 12.54
N ILE A 162 8.71 2.99 12.58
CA ILE A 162 9.00 2.11 11.45
C ILE A 162 8.20 2.53 10.22
N ASP A 163 6.92 2.83 10.36
CA ASP A 163 6.07 3.26 9.26
C ASP A 163 6.55 4.60 8.66
N VAL A 164 6.89 5.57 9.52
CA VAL A 164 7.43 6.88 9.09
C VAL A 164 8.79 6.73 8.41
N VAL A 165 9.71 5.94 8.96
CA VAL A 165 11.03 5.69 8.35
C VAL A 165 10.85 5.02 7.00
N SER A 166 9.97 4.02 6.90
CA SER A 166 9.66 3.31 5.66
C SER A 166 9.10 4.25 4.60
N PHE A 167 8.23 5.19 5.00
CA PHE A 167 7.72 6.24 4.11
C PHE A 167 8.81 7.25 3.71
N LEU A 168 9.64 7.70 4.65
CA LEU A 168 10.70 8.68 4.38
C LEU A 168 11.80 8.12 3.48
N LEU A 169 12.11 6.82 3.54
CA LEU A 169 13.11 6.18 2.66
C LEU A 169 12.74 6.29 1.17
N PHE A 170 11.47 6.48 0.84
CA PHE A 170 11.04 6.73 -0.54
C PHE A 170 11.49 8.10 -1.08
N MET A 171 11.52 9.16 -0.25
CA MET A 171 11.70 10.54 -0.71
C MET A 171 13.13 10.89 -1.21
N PRO A 172 14.23 10.50 -0.54
CA PRO A 172 15.58 10.73 -1.05
C PRO A 172 15.85 9.96 -2.34
N LEU A 173 15.25 8.77 -2.45
CA LEU A 173 15.44 7.91 -3.62
C LEU A 173 14.84 8.55 -4.87
N THR A 174 13.59 9.03 -4.78
CA THR A 174 12.91 9.69 -5.90
C THR A 174 13.63 10.97 -6.33
N THR A 175 14.04 11.81 -5.38
CA THR A 175 14.76 13.06 -5.67
C THR A 175 16.12 12.83 -6.31
N SER A 176 16.88 11.82 -5.86
CA SER A 176 18.19 11.49 -6.45
C SER A 176 18.10 11.12 -7.93
N MET A 177 17.05 10.40 -8.32
CA MET A 177 16.88 9.90 -9.68
C MET A 177 16.29 10.95 -10.63
N THR A 178 15.41 11.84 -10.14
CA THR A 178 14.94 12.99 -10.93
C THR A 178 16.11 13.90 -11.35
N ASN A 179 17.14 14.04 -10.51
CA ASN A 179 18.32 14.83 -10.84
C ASN A 179 19.22 14.17 -11.89
N SER A 180 19.19 12.83 -12.03
CA SER A 180 19.98 12.14 -13.06
C SER A 180 19.36 12.18 -14.46
N SER A 181 18.04 12.33 -14.57
CA SER A 181 17.35 12.38 -15.87
C SER A 181 17.33 13.77 -16.52
N THR A 182 17.81 14.79 -15.83
CA THR A 182 17.88 16.18 -16.30
C THR A 182 19.28 16.60 -16.78
N GLN A 183 20.27 15.70 -16.74
CA GLN A 183 21.60 15.87 -17.35
C GLN A 183 21.64 15.21 -18.72
#